data_AF-A0A081NCI4-F1
#
_entry.id   AF-A0A081NCI4-F1
#
_cell.length_a   1.000
_cell.length_b   1.000
_cell.length_c   1.000
_cell.angle_alpha   90.00
_cell.angle_beta   90.00
_cell.angle_gamma   90.00
#
_symmetry.space_group_name_H-M   'P 1'
#
loop_
_entity.id
_entity.type
_entity.pdbx_description
1 polymer ?
#
loop_
_entity_poly.entity_id
_entity_poly.type
_entity_poly.pdbx_seq_one_letter_code
_entity_poly.pdbx_strand_id
1 'polypeptide(L)'
;MISDEGFLTQALLVIQYENVWSSYHHWVSQGKWRWRDLAHRLILLVCSKVPDGQITSIILDDLTIERCSAKAPACRIHRQHSKKKNRGLYILGQCWVFLDEYKGHPYI
;
A
#
# COMPACT_ATOMS: atom_id res chain seq x y z
N MET A 1 6.75 -5.44 -9.20
CA MET A 1 5.60 -5.64 -8.29
C MET A 1 5.68 -6.98 -7.57
N ILE A 2 6.38 -7.96 -8.15
CA ILE A 2 6.86 -9.14 -7.44
C ILE A 2 8.38 -8.99 -7.35
N SER A 3 8.89 -8.87 -6.13
CA SER A 3 10.31 -8.86 -5.79
C SER A 3 10.44 -9.59 -4.46
N ASP A 4 11.59 -10.21 -4.21
CA ASP A 4 11.83 -10.97 -2.99
C ASP A 4 11.71 -10.09 -1.71
N GLU A 5 11.83 -8.77 -1.87
CA GLU A 5 11.74 -7.78 -0.79
C GLU A 5 10.49 -6.87 -0.87
N GLY A 6 9.48 -7.23 -1.67
CA GLY A 6 8.28 -6.42 -1.81
C GLY A 6 7.37 -6.48 -0.57
N PHE A 7 6.65 -5.38 -0.27
CA PHE A 7 5.61 -5.33 0.78
C PHE A 7 4.62 -6.51 0.73
N LEU A 8 4.24 -6.95 -0.46
CA LEU A 8 3.38 -8.13 -0.64
C LEU A 8 4.08 -9.42 -0.24
N THR A 9 5.36 -9.58 -0.60
CA THR A 9 6.18 -10.73 -0.20
C THR A 9 6.32 -10.79 1.31
N GLN A 10 6.57 -9.64 1.96
CA GLN A 10 6.60 -9.54 3.42
C GLN A 10 5.24 -9.92 4.04
N ALA A 11 4.12 -9.42 3.51
CA ALA A 11 2.80 -9.79 3.99
C ALA A 11 2.49 -11.28 3.86
N LEU A 12 2.92 -11.92 2.75
CA LEU A 12 2.78 -13.36 2.54
C LEU A 12 3.65 -14.18 3.48
N LEU A 13 4.87 -13.72 3.78
CA LEU A 13 5.77 -14.41 4.71
C LEU A 13 5.21 -14.36 6.14
N VAL A 14 4.55 -13.27 6.54
CA VAL A 14 3.89 -13.15 7.85
C VAL A 14 2.75 -14.15 8.02
N ILE A 15 2.03 -14.50 6.96
CA ILE A 15 0.94 -15.49 7.02
C ILE A 15 1.44 -16.96 6.90
N GLN A 16 2.75 -17.20 6.98
CA GLN A 16 3.39 -18.54 6.98
C GLN A 16 2.82 -19.49 5.91
N TYR A 17 2.87 -19.04 4.66
CA TYR A 17 2.17 -19.72 3.58
C TYR A 17 3.04 -20.81 2.92
N GLU A 18 2.69 -22.09 3.09
CA GLU A 18 3.54 -23.22 2.65
C GLU A 18 3.37 -23.65 1.18
N ASN A 19 2.25 -23.33 0.50
CA ASN A 19 1.90 -24.03 -0.76
C ASN A 19 1.45 -23.17 -1.96
N VAL A 20 1.61 -21.84 -1.93
CA VAL A 20 0.78 -20.98 -2.82
C VAL A 20 1.57 -19.88 -3.53
N TRP A 21 2.89 -19.95 -3.58
CA TRP A 21 3.69 -18.95 -4.29
C TRP A 21 3.28 -18.83 -5.77
N SER A 22 3.01 -19.96 -6.44
CA SER A 22 2.54 -20.01 -7.82
C SER A 22 1.12 -19.45 -7.98
N SER A 23 0.17 -19.83 -7.12
CA SER A 23 -1.19 -19.30 -7.19
C SER A 23 -1.26 -17.81 -6.81
N TYR A 24 -0.38 -17.35 -5.92
CA TYR A 24 -0.21 -15.93 -5.61
C TYR A 24 0.32 -15.15 -6.80
N HIS A 25 1.42 -15.60 -7.42
CA HIS A 25 1.96 -14.97 -8.62
C HIS A 25 0.89 -14.94 -9.72
N HIS A 26 0.13 -16.02 -9.88
CA HIS A 26 -0.98 -16.09 -10.82
C HIS A 26 -2.09 -15.08 -10.48
N TRP A 27 -2.50 -14.98 -9.22
CA TRP A 27 -3.51 -14.02 -8.76
C TRP A 27 -3.07 -12.57 -8.95
N VAL A 28 -1.83 -12.22 -8.65
CA VAL A 28 -1.32 -10.86 -8.83
C VAL A 28 -1.12 -10.51 -10.30
N SER A 29 -0.65 -11.46 -11.10
CA SER A 29 -0.35 -11.21 -12.53
C SER A 29 -1.57 -11.30 -13.44
N GLN A 30 -2.51 -12.21 -13.16
CA GLN A 30 -3.68 -12.50 -14.01
C GLN A 30 -5.02 -12.10 -13.37
N GLY A 31 -5.03 -11.80 -12.07
CA GLY A 31 -6.26 -11.46 -11.36
C GLY A 31 -6.87 -10.16 -11.87
N LYS A 32 -8.18 -10.20 -12.13
CA LYS A 32 -8.99 -9.01 -12.38
C LYS A 32 -9.50 -8.49 -11.06
N TRP A 33 -8.81 -7.48 -10.52
CA TRP A 33 -9.13 -6.90 -9.22
C TRP A 33 -10.05 -5.70 -9.36
N ARG A 34 -11.19 -5.73 -8.66
CA ARG A 34 -11.96 -4.53 -8.39
C ARG A 34 -11.31 -3.84 -7.19
N TRP A 35 -10.28 -3.04 -7.45
CA TRP A 35 -9.44 -2.42 -6.41
C TRP A 35 -10.22 -1.67 -5.32
N ARG A 36 -11.35 -1.03 -5.70
CA ARG A 36 -12.26 -0.39 -4.74
C ARG A 36 -12.90 -1.40 -3.78
N ASP A 37 -13.33 -2.55 -4.27
CA ASP A 37 -13.98 -3.58 -3.45
C ASP A 37 -12.94 -4.22 -2.50
N LEU A 38 -11.70 -4.37 -2.95
CA LEU A 38 -10.58 -4.81 -2.11
C LEU A 38 -10.29 -3.79 -0.99
N ALA A 39 -10.19 -2.51 -1.32
CA ALA A 39 -9.98 -1.44 -0.35
C ALA A 39 -11.11 -1.39 0.68
N HIS A 40 -12.37 -1.49 0.24
CA HIS A 40 -13.53 -1.51 1.13
C HIS A 40 -13.49 -2.69 2.10
N ARG A 41 -13.16 -3.90 1.61
CA ARG A 41 -13.01 -5.08 2.47
C ARG A 41 -11.87 -4.95 3.48
N LEU A 42 -10.75 -4.34 3.07
CA LEU A 42 -9.64 -4.06 3.97
C LEU A 42 -10.06 -3.10 5.09
N ILE A 43 -10.77 -2.03 4.75
CA ILE A 43 -11.30 -1.08 5.74
C ILE A 43 -12.24 -1.80 6.72
N LEU A 44 -13.20 -2.58 6.23
CA LEU A 44 -14.11 -3.36 7.09
C LEU A 44 -13.35 -4.33 8.01
N LEU A 45 -12.31 -5.00 7.49
CA LEU A 45 -11.46 -5.87 8.28
C LEU A 45 -10.74 -5.08 9.39
N VAL A 46 -10.14 -3.94 9.06
CA VAL A 46 -9.45 -3.09 10.05
C VAL A 46 -10.44 -2.58 11.11
N CYS A 47 -11.61 -2.09 10.70
CA CYS A 47 -12.67 -1.66 11.62
C CYS A 47 -13.14 -2.80 12.53
N SER A 48 -13.22 -4.05 12.04
CA SER A 48 -13.59 -5.21 12.86
C SER A 48 -12.57 -5.59 13.94
N LYS A 49 -11.35 -5.04 13.87
CA LYS A 49 -10.30 -5.24 14.87
C LYS A 49 -10.25 -4.11 15.91
N VAL A 50 -11.02 -3.03 15.72
CA VAL A 50 -11.15 -1.96 16.69
C VAL A 50 -11.99 -2.46 17.87
N PRO A 51 -11.49 -2.35 19.12
CA PRO A 51 -12.26 -2.75 20.30
C PRO A 51 -13.55 -1.95 20.45
N ASP A 52 -14.62 -2.63 20.88
CA ASP A 52 -15.92 -1.98 21.13
C ASP A 52 -15.79 -0.86 22.18
N GLY A 53 -16.41 0.28 21.90
CA GLY A 53 -16.42 1.44 22.80
C GLY A 53 -15.14 2.28 22.80
N GLN A 54 -14.13 1.93 22.00
CA GLN A 54 -12.91 2.73 21.85
C GLN A 54 -13.02 3.69 20.65
N ILE A 55 -12.74 4.97 20.88
CA ILE A 55 -12.54 5.93 19.78
C ILE A 55 -11.13 5.72 19.23
N THR A 56 -11.04 5.15 18.03
CA THR A 56 -9.77 4.99 17.33
C THR A 56 -9.64 6.04 16.24
N SER A 57 -8.60 6.85 16.34
CA SER A 57 -8.22 7.79 15.29
C SER A 57 -7.50 7.04 14.18
N ILE A 58 -7.95 7.23 12.95
CA ILE A 58 -7.36 6.61 11.76
C ILE A 58 -6.73 7.71 10.91
N ILE A 59 -5.50 7.45 10.45
CA ILE A 59 -4.82 8.32 9.49
C ILE A 59 -4.95 7.71 8.09
N LEU A 60 -5.34 8.56 7.15
CA LEU A 60 -5.25 8.30 5.73
C LEU A 60 -4.19 9.23 5.15
N ASP A 61 -3.18 8.65 4.52
CA ASP A 61 -2.11 9.41 3.88
C ASP A 61 -1.83 8.85 2.49
N ASP A 62 -1.43 9.72 1.57
CA ASP A 62 -1.04 9.33 0.22
C ASP A 62 0.45 9.59 -0.01
N LEU A 63 1.15 8.57 -0.48
CA LEU A 63 2.55 8.67 -0.83
C LEU A 63 2.75 8.26 -2.28
N THR A 64 3.45 9.12 -3.02
CA THR A 64 3.95 8.74 -4.34
C THR A 64 5.24 7.94 -4.20
N ILE A 65 5.17 6.65 -4.51
CA ILE A 65 6.34 5.78 -4.61
C ILE A 65 6.97 5.98 -5.99
N GLU A 66 8.22 6.42 -6.02
CA GLU A 66 8.99 6.56 -7.26
C GLU A 66 9.17 5.20 -7.95
N ARG A 67 9.06 5.20 -9.28
CA ARG A 67 9.17 4.00 -10.10
C ARG A 67 10.17 4.23 -11.22
N CYS A 68 11.02 3.23 -11.45
CA CYS A 68 11.93 3.19 -12.59
C CYS A 68 11.25 2.70 -13.89
N SER A 69 9.97 2.28 -13.83
CA SER A 69 9.25 1.74 -14.98
C SER A 69 7.77 2.07 -14.96
N ALA A 70 7.23 2.45 -16.13
CA ALA A 70 5.81 2.74 -16.32
C ALA A 70 4.93 1.46 -16.38
N LYS A 71 5.55 0.27 -16.34
CA LYS A 71 4.82 -1.01 -16.30
C LYS A 71 4.13 -1.25 -14.95
N ALA A 72 4.48 -0.49 -13.91
CA ALA A 72 3.80 -0.60 -12.61
C ALA A 72 2.32 -0.15 -12.74
N PRO A 73 1.38 -0.84 -12.08
CA PRO A 73 -0.03 -0.46 -12.13
C PRO A 73 -0.27 0.98 -11.69
N ALA A 74 -1.16 1.68 -12.40
CA ALA A 74 -1.49 3.09 -12.13
C ALA A 74 -0.29 4.04 -12.04
N CYS A 75 0.88 3.64 -12.58
CA CYS A 75 2.07 4.48 -12.58
C CYS A 75 1.94 5.62 -13.58
N ARG A 76 2.17 6.85 -13.15
CA ARG A 76 2.01 8.07 -13.94
C ARG A 76 3.09 9.09 -13.57
N ILE A 77 3.22 10.12 -14.39
CA ILE A 77 4.11 11.23 -14.10
C ILE A 77 3.40 12.16 -13.11
N HIS A 78 3.99 12.35 -11.93
CA HIS A 78 3.45 13.20 -10.87
C HIS A 78 4.33 14.43 -10.71
N ARG A 79 3.72 15.57 -10.38
CA ARG A 79 4.47 16.76 -9.98
C ARG A 79 5.04 16.54 -8.58
N GLN A 80 6.33 16.79 -8.40
CA GLN A 80 6.96 16.60 -7.11
C GLN A 80 6.85 17.85 -6.25
N HIS A 81 6.21 17.74 -5.09
CA HIS A 81 5.95 18.86 -4.19
C HIS A 81 7.01 19.08 -3.11
N SER A 82 7.96 18.13 -2.95
CA SER A 82 8.91 18.13 -1.83
C SER A 82 10.02 19.21 -1.92
N LYS A 83 10.10 19.98 -3.01
CA LYS A 83 11.12 21.03 -3.28
C LYS A 83 12.59 20.60 -3.02
N LYS A 84 12.89 19.30 -3.10
CA LYS A 84 14.24 18.75 -2.85
C LYS A 84 15.16 19.11 -4.02
N LYS A 85 16.32 19.74 -3.74
CA LYS A 85 17.26 20.24 -4.76
C LYS A 85 17.73 19.17 -5.76
N ASN A 86 17.92 17.94 -5.30
CA ASN A 86 18.47 16.84 -6.11
C ASN A 86 17.39 15.99 -6.80
N ARG A 87 16.16 16.50 -6.95
CA ARG A 87 15.06 15.76 -7.56
C ARG A 87 14.39 16.57 -8.65
N GLY A 88 13.94 15.88 -9.69
CA GLY A 88 13.21 16.51 -10.80
C GLY A 88 11.89 17.13 -10.36
N LEU A 89 11.41 18.11 -11.13
CA LEU A 89 10.08 18.72 -10.94
C LEU A 89 8.94 17.72 -11.13
N TYR A 90 9.19 16.68 -11.92
CA TYR A 90 8.26 15.60 -12.21
C TYR A 90 8.95 14.27 -12.01
N ILE A 91 8.24 13.33 -11.40
CA ILE A 91 8.71 11.97 -11.16
C ILE A 91 7.73 10.96 -11.75
N LEU A 92 8.25 9.87 -12.30
CA LEU A 92 7.43 8.71 -12.59
C LEU A 92 7.17 7.99 -11.27
N GLY A 93 5.90 7.88 -10.89
CA GLY A 93 5.54 7.34 -9.58
C GLY A 93 4.22 6.60 -9.61
N GLN A 94 3.96 5.87 -8.53
CA GLN A 94 2.69 5.20 -8.26
C GLN A 94 2.16 5.76 -6.94
N CYS A 95 0.95 6.30 -6.95
CA CYS A 95 0.31 6.79 -5.73
C CYS A 95 -0.19 5.60 -4.92
N TRP A 96 0.17 5.58 -3.65
CA TRP A 96 -0.24 4.58 -2.67
C TRP A 96 -0.98 5.29 -1.55
N VAL A 97 -2.09 4.70 -1.13
CA VAL A 97 -2.85 5.19 0.03
C VAL A 97 -2.57 4.25 1.18
N PHE A 98 -2.19 4.83 2.30
CA PHE A 98 -1.93 4.13 3.55
C PHE A 98 -3.07 4.41 4.53
N LEU A 99 -3.38 3.38 5.31
CA LEU A 99 -4.31 3.41 6.41
C LEU A 99 -3.52 3.02 7.65
N ASP A 100 -3.47 3.89 8.64
CA ASP A 100 -2.76 3.61 9.89
C ASP A 100 -3.61 4.01 11.11
N GLU A 101 -3.35 3.35 12.23
CA GLU A 101 -3.91 3.70 13.52
C GLU A 101 -3.08 4.84 14.13
N TYR A 102 -3.72 5.97 14.42
CA TYR A 102 -3.07 6.99 15.21
C TYR A 102 -3.04 6.57 16.68
N LYS A 103 -1.87 6.12 17.14
CA LYS A 103 -1.67 5.68 18.54
C LYS A 103 -1.43 6.80 19.54
N GLY A 104 -1.46 8.07 19.10
CA GLY A 104 -1.02 9.20 19.92
C GLY A 104 0.51 9.14 20.12
N HIS A 105 1.22 10.20 19.75
CA HIS A 105 2.62 10.31 20.18
C HIS A 105 2.67 10.75 21.65
N PRO A 106 3.49 10.12 22.52
CA PRO A 106 3.63 10.49 23.93
C PRO A 106 4.47 11.75 24.18
N TYR A 107 4.74 12.58 23.17
CA TYR A 107 5.60 13.76 23.32
C TYR A 107 4.94 14.99 22.69
N ILE A 108 4.51 15.89 23.58
CA ILE A 108 4.61 17.34 23.41
C ILE A 108 6.10 17.70 23.31
#